data_AF-A0A6H5GPH0-F1
#
_entry.id   AF-A0A6H5GPH0-F1
#
_cell.length_a   1.000
_cell.length_b   1.000
_cell.length_c   1.000
_cell.angle_alpha   90.00
_cell.angle_beta   90.00
_cell.angle_gamma   90.00
#
_symmetry.space_group_name_H-M   'P 1'
#
loop_
_entity.id
_entity.type
_entity.pdbx_description
1 polymer ?
#
loop_
_entity_poly.entity_id
_entity_poly.type
_entity_poly.pdbx_seq_one_letter_code
_entity_poly.pdbx_strand_id
1 'polypeptide(L)'
;MKILYSQIKEKLHVAKEKVIEEKNKDREDLPAIPPEVYVKTVQKQSKTKPKYNKEIIKTIDHELKTAQIIPRHHNTKEKIHLSNIRRPKKFSESVINAWDDTLDRSEVLAKKFGLNITREDLLTLRESNWLNDKIINFYMELIDQRSRQNHKLPTTFSFNTF
;
A
#
# COMPACT_ATOMS: atom_id res chain seq x y z
N MET A 1 16.21 32.47 26.24
CA MET A 1 15.67 31.09 26.16
C MET A 1 15.03 30.70 24.82
N LYS A 2 14.43 31.62 24.04
CA LYS A 2 13.77 31.27 22.75
C LYS A 2 14.74 30.81 21.63
N ILE A 3 15.96 31.35 21.59
CA ILE A 3 16.97 31.04 20.54
C ILE A 3 17.52 29.61 20.69
N LEU A 4 17.82 29.18 21.92
CA LEU A 4 18.26 27.82 22.18
C LEU A 4 17.15 26.80 21.85
N TYR A 5 15.91 27.13 22.22
CA TYR A 5 14.76 26.28 21.90
C TYR A 5 14.56 26.13 20.38
N SER A 6 14.66 27.22 19.61
CA SER A 6 14.53 27.15 18.14
C SER A 6 15.64 26.31 17.52
N GLN A 7 16.89 26.47 17.96
CA GLN A 7 18.03 25.68 17.48
C GLN A 7 17.89 24.18 17.81
N ILE A 8 17.43 23.84 19.02
CA ILE A 8 17.19 22.45 19.40
C ILE A 8 16.03 21.87 18.59
N LYS A 9 14.93 22.62 18.42
CA LYS A 9 13.78 22.21 17.62
C LYS A 9 14.18 21.92 16.17
N GLU A 10 15.01 22.77 15.57
CA GLU A 10 15.52 22.62 14.22
C GLU A 10 16.39 21.38 14.07
N LYS A 11 17.38 21.17 14.96
CA LYS A 11 18.21 19.95 14.95
C LYS A 11 17.37 18.67 15.11
N LEU A 12 16.38 18.69 16.00
CA LEU A 12 15.45 17.58 16.18
C LEU A 12 14.58 17.36 14.94
N HIS A 13 14.19 18.42 14.24
CA HIS A 13 13.44 18.34 13.00
C HIS A 13 14.24 17.64 11.91
N VAL A 14 15.47 18.10 11.67
CA VAL A 14 16.39 17.50 10.68
C VAL A 14 16.64 16.02 10.97
N ALA A 15 16.91 15.67 12.22
CA ALA A 15 17.11 14.27 12.61
C ALA A 15 15.85 13.40 12.36
N LYS A 16 14.66 13.94 12.66
CA LYS A 16 13.39 13.25 12.39
C LYS A 16 13.14 13.08 10.91
N GLU A 17 13.40 14.10 10.09
CA GLU A 17 13.24 14.03 8.64
C GLU A 17 14.13 12.97 8.04
N LYS A 18 15.41 12.92 8.43
CA LYS A 18 16.35 11.89 7.97
C LYS A 18 15.85 10.47 8.26
N VAL A 19 15.40 10.21 9.50
CA VAL A 19 14.85 8.90 9.88
C VAL A 19 13.58 8.57 9.10
N ILE A 20 12.74 9.57 8.84
CA ILE A 20 11.52 9.41 8.05
C ILE A 20 11.87 9.08 6.60
N GLU A 21 12.80 9.80 5.99
CA GLU A 21 13.29 9.58 4.62
C GLU A 21 13.90 8.19 4.43
N GLU A 22 14.76 7.75 5.35
CA GLU A 22 15.34 6.41 5.31
C GLU A 22 14.25 5.32 5.34
N LYS A 23 13.24 5.45 6.21
CA LYS A 23 12.09 4.51 6.27
C LYS A 23 11.21 4.55 5.02
N ASN A 24 11.35 5.61 4.23
CA ASN A 24 10.49 5.97 3.13
C ASN A 24 11.13 5.71 1.76
N LYS A 25 12.40 5.31 1.71
CA LYS A 25 13.17 5.08 0.49
C LYS A 25 12.47 4.14 -0.50
N ASP A 26 11.92 3.03 0.01
CA ASP A 26 11.25 2.01 -0.81
C ASP A 26 9.73 2.23 -0.94
N ARG A 27 9.23 3.43 -0.62
CA ARG A 27 7.80 3.73 -0.62
C ARG A 27 7.45 4.77 -1.65
N GLU A 28 6.23 4.70 -2.17
CA GLU A 28 5.73 5.62 -3.18
C GLU A 28 5.83 7.09 -2.74
N ASP A 29 5.96 7.96 -3.74
CA ASP A 29 6.03 9.40 -3.52
C ASP A 29 4.69 9.91 -2.98
N LEU A 30 4.72 11.06 -2.29
CA LEU A 30 3.50 11.58 -1.66
C LEU A 30 2.48 11.97 -2.74
N PRO A 31 1.28 11.38 -2.77
CA PRO A 31 0.22 11.88 -3.63
C PRO A 31 -0.23 13.26 -3.15
N ALA A 32 -0.79 14.07 -4.04
CA ALA A 32 -1.44 15.32 -3.66
C ALA A 32 -2.56 15.01 -2.66
N ILE A 33 -2.62 15.77 -1.56
CA ILE A 33 -3.64 15.56 -0.54
C ILE A 33 -4.99 15.91 -1.17
N PRO A 34 -5.96 14.97 -1.22
CA PRO A 34 -7.26 15.25 -1.79
C PRO A 34 -8.02 16.26 -0.91
N PRO A 35 -8.85 17.14 -1.49
CA PRO A 35 -9.65 18.09 -0.72
C PRO A 35 -10.70 17.40 0.18
N GLU A 36 -11.06 16.17 -0.17
CA GLU A 36 -12.07 15.37 0.52
C GLU A 36 -11.42 14.18 1.22
N VAL A 37 -11.74 13.97 2.50
CA VAL A 37 -11.16 12.90 3.32
C VAL A 37 -12.27 12.12 4.02
N TYR A 38 -12.13 10.80 4.08
CA TYR A 38 -13.02 9.94 4.83
C TYR A 38 -12.55 9.78 6.28
N VAL A 39 -13.36 10.27 7.22
CA VAL A 39 -13.05 10.27 8.65
C VAL A 39 -13.92 9.26 9.37
N LYS A 40 -13.28 8.43 10.20
CA LYS A 40 -13.97 7.40 10.99
C LYS A 40 -14.86 8.05 12.05
N THR A 41 -16.13 7.63 12.11
CA THR A 41 -17.07 8.11 13.13
C THR A 41 -16.73 7.55 14.51
N VAL A 42 -16.82 8.39 15.54
CA VAL A 42 -16.51 7.98 16.93
C VAL A 42 -17.65 7.20 17.58
N GLN A 43 -18.90 7.35 17.11
CA GLN A 43 -20.07 6.64 17.65
C GLN A 43 -19.86 5.12 17.57
N LYS A 44 -19.60 4.49 18.73
CA LYS A 44 -19.49 3.04 18.88
C LYS A 44 -20.79 2.52 19.48
N GLN A 45 -21.68 2.01 18.64
CA GLN A 45 -22.74 1.11 19.10
C GLN A 45 -22.18 -0.31 19.11
N SER A 46 -22.66 -1.17 20.02
CA SER A 46 -22.22 -2.55 20.08
C SER A 46 -22.54 -3.26 18.75
N LYS A 47 -21.61 -4.09 18.27
CA LYS A 47 -21.77 -4.92 17.04
C LYS A 47 -21.95 -4.17 15.71
N THR A 48 -21.79 -2.85 15.65
CA THR A 48 -21.83 -2.10 14.37
C THR A 48 -20.46 -1.96 13.69
N LYS A 49 -20.42 -2.11 12.36
CA LYS A 49 -19.23 -1.84 11.54
C LYS A 49 -18.79 -0.37 11.69
N PRO A 50 -17.48 -0.06 11.65
CA PRO A 50 -17.02 1.31 11.65
C PRO A 50 -17.54 2.03 10.41
N LYS A 51 -18.17 3.20 10.62
CA LYS A 51 -18.62 4.07 9.53
C LYS A 51 -17.58 5.15 9.26
N TYR A 52 -17.50 5.57 8.01
CA TYR A 52 -16.61 6.62 7.54
C TYR A 52 -17.45 7.66 6.84
N ASN A 53 -17.32 8.91 7.27
CA ASN A 53 -18.02 10.03 6.67
C ASN A 53 -17.05 10.88 5.85
N LYS A 54 -17.55 11.39 4.73
CA LYS A 54 -16.81 12.31 3.87
C LYS A 54 -16.78 13.70 4.51
N GLU A 55 -15.59 14.21 4.79
CA GLU A 55 -15.33 15.53 5.38
C GLU A 55 -14.40 16.34 4.46
N ILE A 56 -14.42 17.67 4.60
CA ILE A 56 -13.62 18.59 3.77
C ILE A 56 -12.43 19.11 4.59
N ILE A 57 -11.26 19.15 3.97
CA ILE A 57 -10.06 19.75 4.58
C ILE A 57 -10.16 21.29 4.51
N LYS A 58 -10.02 21.95 5.66
CA LYS A 58 -9.96 23.41 5.78
C LYS A 58 -8.56 23.96 5.56
N THR A 59 -7.59 23.36 6.23
CA THR A 59 -6.21 23.87 6.27
C THR A 59 -5.23 22.72 6.48
N ILE A 60 -4.11 22.78 5.78
CA ILE A 60 -3.03 21.80 5.85
C ILE A 60 -1.83 22.52 6.45
N ASP A 61 -1.32 21.97 7.55
CA ASP A 61 -0.05 22.38 8.15
C ASP A 61 1.03 21.39 7.71
N HIS A 62 1.91 21.88 6.84
CA HIS A 62 3.01 21.09 6.27
C HIS A 62 4.13 20.83 7.29
N GLU A 63 4.37 21.71 8.26
CA GLU A 63 5.41 21.55 9.28
C GLU A 63 5.02 20.46 10.27
N LEU A 64 3.79 20.51 10.78
CA LEU A 64 3.29 19.54 11.75
C LEU A 64 2.74 18.27 11.11
N LYS A 65 2.70 18.22 9.76
CA LYS A 65 2.09 17.14 8.97
C LYS A 65 0.68 16.84 9.47
N THR A 66 -0.12 17.88 9.66
CA THR A 66 -1.50 17.77 10.16
C THR A 66 -2.48 18.49 9.26
N ALA A 67 -3.69 17.94 9.14
CA ALA A 67 -4.79 18.57 8.43
C ALA A 67 -5.91 18.89 9.43
N GLN A 68 -6.52 20.06 9.27
CA GLN A 68 -7.74 20.44 9.96
C GLN A 68 -8.92 20.21 9.02
N ILE A 69 -9.96 19.54 9.50
CA ILE A 69 -11.21 19.33 8.76
C ILE A 69 -12.32 20.22 9.29
N ILE A 70 -13.36 20.43 8.47
CA ILE A 70 -14.62 21.01 8.90
C ILE A 70 -15.54 19.85 9.30
N PRO A 71 -15.73 19.55 10.59
CA PRO A 71 -16.53 18.42 11.01
C PRO A 71 -18.01 18.69 10.74
N ARG A 72 -18.72 17.73 10.14
CA ARG A 72 -20.19 17.78 10.04
C ARG A 72 -20.88 17.58 11.39
N HIS A 73 -20.19 17.01 12.38
CA HIS A 73 -20.75 16.66 13.67
C HIS A 73 -19.75 16.97 14.81
N HIS A 74 -20.24 17.53 15.92
CA HIS A 74 -19.40 17.99 17.04
C HIS A 74 -18.48 16.90 17.66
N ASN A 75 -18.91 15.64 17.65
CA ASN A 75 -18.10 14.51 18.15
C ASN A 75 -16.94 14.08 17.21
N THR A 76 -16.81 14.65 16.02
CA THR A 76 -15.74 14.30 15.09
C THR A 76 -14.47 15.09 15.41
N LYS A 77 -13.33 14.41 15.54
CA LYS A 77 -12.04 15.08 15.77
C LYS A 77 -11.62 15.89 14.56
N GLU A 78 -11.40 17.19 14.76
CA GLU A 78 -11.02 18.14 13.71
C GLU A 78 -9.58 17.98 13.20
N LYS A 79 -8.68 17.48 14.06
CA LYS A 79 -7.25 17.37 13.75
C LYS A 79 -6.89 15.96 13.31
N ILE A 80 -6.35 15.86 12.10
CA ILE A 80 -5.83 14.62 11.51
C ILE A 80 -4.30 14.69 11.45
N HIS A 81 -3.63 13.66 11.95
CA HIS A 81 -2.17 13.50 11.84
C HIS A 81 -1.82 12.68 10.59
N LEU A 82 -1.18 13.30 9.60
CA LEU A 82 -0.78 12.65 8.34
C LEU A 82 0.46 11.77 8.51
N SER A 83 1.27 12.00 9.53
CA SER A 83 2.49 11.22 9.81
C SER A 83 2.25 9.72 10.03
N ASN A 84 1.03 9.32 10.44
CA ASN A 84 0.67 7.93 10.67
C ASN A 84 0.19 7.20 9.41
N ILE A 85 0.02 7.91 8.29
CA ILE A 85 -0.47 7.32 7.04
C ILE A 85 0.69 6.51 6.42
N ARG A 86 0.59 5.17 6.52
CA ARG A 86 1.60 4.27 5.97
C ARG A 86 1.41 4.15 4.47
N ARG A 87 2.35 4.73 3.71
CA ARG A 87 2.39 4.62 2.25
C ARG A 87 2.68 3.18 1.79
N PRO A 88 2.12 2.74 0.64
CA PRO A 88 2.48 1.49 0.00
C PRO A 88 3.96 1.49 -0.42
N LYS A 89 4.52 0.28 -0.59
CA LYS A 89 5.88 0.11 -1.10
C LYS A 89 5.88 0.34 -2.61
N LYS A 90 6.95 0.93 -3.15
CA LYS A 90 7.18 1.00 -4.59
C LYS A 90 7.29 -0.44 -5.12
N PHE A 91 6.71 -0.69 -6.28
CA PHE A 91 6.96 -1.91 -7.02
C PHE A 91 8.44 -1.94 -7.47
N SER A 92 9.03 -3.14 -7.53
CA SER A 92 10.35 -3.30 -8.13
C SER A 92 10.28 -3.02 -9.63
N GLU A 93 11.42 -2.65 -10.22
CA GLU A 93 11.54 -2.39 -11.66
C GLU A 93 11.03 -3.56 -12.52
N SER A 94 11.26 -4.80 -12.07
CA SER A 94 10.74 -6.01 -12.73
C SER A 94 9.21 -6.08 -12.77
N VAL A 95 8.53 -5.66 -11.69
CA VAL A 95 7.07 -5.66 -11.63
C VAL A 95 6.50 -4.52 -12.46
N ILE A 96 7.15 -3.35 -12.45
CA ILE A 96 6.79 -2.21 -13.29
C ILE A 96 6.90 -2.61 -14.76
N ASN A 97 8.02 -3.23 -15.16
CA ASN A 97 8.17 -3.74 -16.51
C ASN A 97 7.06 -4.74 -16.81
N ALA A 98 6.85 -5.77 -15.98
CA ALA A 98 5.84 -6.81 -16.22
C ALA A 98 4.40 -6.27 -16.37
N TRP A 99 4.08 -5.14 -15.74
CA TRP A 99 2.77 -4.49 -15.81
C TRP A 99 2.67 -3.38 -16.86
N ASP A 100 3.71 -3.16 -17.66
CA ASP A 100 3.67 -2.24 -18.78
C ASP A 100 2.83 -2.83 -19.93
N ASP A 101 1.69 -2.21 -20.18
CA ASP A 101 0.75 -2.62 -21.22
C ASP A 101 1.14 -2.12 -22.63
N THR A 102 2.17 -1.27 -22.73
CA THR A 102 2.65 -0.77 -24.02
C THR A 102 3.60 -1.75 -24.71
N LEU A 103 4.13 -2.72 -23.97
CA LEU A 103 5.03 -3.77 -24.45
C LEU A 103 4.26 -4.97 -25.01
N ASP A 104 4.99 -5.91 -25.63
CA ASP A 104 4.39 -7.11 -26.22
C ASP A 104 3.73 -8.00 -25.17
N ARG A 105 2.41 -8.13 -25.27
CA ARG A 105 1.56 -8.93 -24.37
C ARG A 105 1.84 -10.43 -24.46
N SER A 106 2.32 -10.92 -25.59
CA SER A 106 2.61 -12.34 -25.82
C SER A 106 4.00 -12.76 -25.30
N GLU A 107 4.80 -11.80 -24.83
CA GLU A 107 6.12 -12.06 -24.27
C GLU A 107 6.02 -12.99 -23.06
N VAL A 108 6.83 -14.06 -23.06
CA VAL A 108 6.91 -15.00 -21.93
C VAL A 108 7.89 -14.47 -20.89
N LEU A 109 7.37 -14.05 -19.74
CA LEU A 109 8.15 -13.46 -18.65
C LEU A 109 8.59 -14.49 -17.61
N ALA A 110 7.87 -15.61 -17.48
CA ALA A 110 8.29 -16.71 -16.62
C ALA A 110 7.92 -18.07 -17.21
N LYS A 111 8.79 -19.06 -17.05
CA LYS A 111 8.57 -20.44 -17.50
C LYS A 111 8.93 -21.41 -16.39
N LYS A 112 7.95 -22.19 -15.92
CA LYS A 112 8.15 -23.20 -14.86
C LYS A 112 6.99 -24.18 -14.80
N PHE A 113 7.23 -25.39 -14.30
CA PHE A 113 6.21 -26.43 -14.12
C PHE A 113 5.46 -26.81 -15.42
N GLY A 114 6.10 -26.61 -16.57
CA GLY A 114 5.45 -26.77 -17.88
C GLY A 114 4.51 -25.62 -18.27
N LEU A 115 4.33 -24.62 -17.41
CA LEU A 115 3.54 -23.42 -17.67
C LEU A 115 4.43 -22.27 -18.17
N ASN A 116 3.94 -21.56 -19.18
CA ASN A 116 4.52 -20.31 -19.67
C ASN A 116 3.60 -19.17 -19.25
N ILE A 117 4.11 -18.24 -18.45
CA ILE A 117 3.40 -17.05 -18.00
C ILE A 117 3.79 -15.89 -18.90
N THR A 118 2.79 -15.36 -19.59
CA THR A 118 2.94 -14.22 -20.49
C THR A 118 2.73 -12.90 -19.74
N ARG A 119 3.09 -11.79 -20.39
CA ARG A 119 2.77 -10.45 -19.92
C ARG A 119 1.26 -10.25 -19.76
N GLU A 120 0.48 -10.71 -20.73
CA GLU A 120 -0.99 -10.69 -20.64
C GLU A 120 -1.50 -11.37 -19.36
N ASP A 121 -0.95 -12.54 -19.02
CA ASP A 121 -1.31 -13.25 -17.79
C ASP A 121 -0.98 -12.42 -16.54
N LEU A 122 0.19 -11.75 -16.50
CA LEU A 122 0.58 -10.91 -15.36
C LEU A 122 -0.22 -9.62 -15.23
N LEU A 123 -0.78 -9.09 -16.33
CA LEU A 123 -1.67 -7.93 -16.28
C LEU A 123 -2.98 -8.22 -15.52
N THR A 124 -3.38 -9.50 -15.44
CA THR A 124 -4.54 -9.92 -14.63
C THR A 124 -4.30 -9.77 -13.12
N LEU A 125 -3.06 -9.63 -12.67
CA LEU A 125 -2.70 -9.36 -11.26
C LEU A 125 -2.86 -7.89 -10.87
N ARG A 126 -3.15 -6.99 -11.81
CA ARG A 126 -3.38 -5.57 -11.51
C ARG A 126 -4.66 -5.38 -10.69
N GLU A 127 -4.69 -4.29 -9.92
CA GLU A 127 -5.86 -3.93 -9.11
C GLU A 127 -7.16 -3.94 -9.94
N SER A 128 -8.23 -4.49 -9.37
CA SER A 128 -9.56 -4.58 -9.97
C SER A 128 -9.71 -5.48 -11.21
N ASN A 129 -8.72 -6.33 -11.51
CA ASN A 129 -8.84 -7.37 -12.55
C ASN A 129 -9.20 -8.74 -11.94
N TRP A 130 -9.82 -9.60 -12.75
CA TRP A 130 -10.04 -11.01 -12.41
C TRP A 130 -8.80 -11.81 -12.80
N LEU A 131 -8.38 -12.73 -11.92
CA LEU A 131 -7.20 -13.55 -12.14
C LEU A 131 -7.43 -14.60 -13.22
N ASN A 132 -6.40 -14.80 -14.04
CA ASN A 132 -6.40 -15.90 -15.00
C ASN A 132 -6.15 -17.26 -14.33
N ASP A 133 -6.67 -18.32 -14.92
CA ASP A 133 -6.45 -19.71 -14.51
C ASP A 133 -4.95 -20.07 -14.47
N LYS A 134 -4.19 -19.67 -15.50
CA LYS A 134 -2.73 -19.87 -15.59
C LYS A 134 -1.98 -19.29 -14.39
N ILE A 135 -2.38 -18.10 -13.93
CA ILE A 135 -1.77 -17.45 -12.76
C ILE A 135 -2.08 -18.22 -11.48
N ILE A 136 -3.33 -18.69 -11.32
CA ILE A 136 -3.75 -19.50 -10.18
C ILE A 136 -2.95 -20.81 -10.14
N ASN A 137 -2.91 -21.53 -11.27
CA ASN A 137 -2.18 -22.79 -11.40
C ASN A 137 -0.69 -22.61 -11.10
N PHE A 138 -0.07 -21.59 -11.68
CA PHE A 138 1.35 -21.30 -11.46
C PHE A 138 1.64 -20.98 -9.99
N TYR A 139 0.76 -20.22 -9.34
CA TYR A 139 0.92 -19.88 -7.92
C TYR A 139 0.74 -21.10 -7.02
N MET A 140 -0.21 -21.98 -7.32
CA MET A 140 -0.40 -23.22 -6.57
C MET A 140 0.82 -24.14 -6.67
N GLU A 141 1.41 -24.27 -7.86
CA GLU A 141 2.66 -25.02 -8.05
C GLU A 141 3.84 -24.40 -7.29
N LEU A 142 3.91 -23.06 -7.20
CA LEU A 142 4.93 -22.39 -6.36
C LEU A 142 4.76 -22.73 -4.87
N ILE A 143 3.53 -22.79 -4.38
CA ILE A 143 3.25 -23.20 -2.99
C ILE A 143 3.72 -24.64 -2.79
N ASP A 144 3.40 -25.54 -3.73
CA ASP A 144 3.78 -26.93 -3.62
C ASP A 144 5.29 -27.12 -3.62
N GLN A 145 5.99 -26.46 -4.55
CA GLN A 145 7.44 -26.46 -4.59
C GLN A 145 8.05 -25.91 -3.29
N ARG A 146 7.52 -24.82 -2.74
CA ARG A 146 7.97 -24.25 -1.45
C ARG A 146 7.79 -25.26 -0.32
N SER A 147 6.69 -26.00 -0.30
CA SER A 147 6.42 -27.02 0.74
C SER A 147 7.40 -28.18 0.64
N ARG A 148 7.67 -28.67 -0.58
CA ARG A 148 8.68 -29.73 -0.81
C ARG A 148 10.10 -29.32 -0.39
N GLN A 149 10.45 -28.04 -0.52
CA GLN A 149 11.77 -27.52 -0.15
C GLN A 149 11.93 -27.28 1.37
N ASN A 150 10.82 -27.10 2.09
CA ASN A 150 10.84 -26.76 3.51
C ASN A 150 10.21 -27.86 4.36
N HIS A 151 11.04 -28.70 4.96
CA HIS A 151 10.64 -29.82 5.83
C HIS A 151 9.78 -29.43 7.05
N LYS A 152 9.67 -28.13 7.38
CA LYS A 152 8.79 -27.65 8.46
C LYS A 152 7.34 -27.43 8.01
N LEU A 153 7.08 -27.49 6.70
CA LEU A 153 5.75 -27.28 6.12
C LEU A 153 5.10 -28.64 5.77
N PRO A 154 3.76 -28.74 5.81
CA PRO A 154 3.08 -29.97 5.43
C PRO A 154 3.27 -30.26 3.94
N THR A 155 3.26 -31.55 3.56
CA THR A 155 3.24 -31.92 2.15
C THR A 155 1.93 -31.47 1.51
N THR A 156 2.03 -30.90 0.31
CA THR A 156 0.89 -30.38 -0.43
C THR A 156 0.79 -31.09 -1.77
N PHE A 157 -0.38 -30.97 -2.37
CA PHE A 157 -0.64 -31.32 -3.76
C PHE A 157 -1.78 -30.42 -4.23
N SER A 158 -1.66 -29.85 -5.41
CA SER A 158 -2.70 -29.00 -5.98
C SER A 158 -3.17 -29.60 -7.30
N PHE A 159 -4.49 -29.66 -7.47
CA PHE A 159 -5.09 -29.98 -8.76
C PHE A 159 -5.13 -28.72 -9.61
N ASN A 160 -4.99 -28.89 -10.91
CA ASN A 160 -5.20 -27.84 -11.89
C ASN A 160 -6.67 -27.36 -11.84
N THR A 161 -6.92 -26.17 -12.35
CA THR A 161 -8.24 -25.52 -12.43
C THR A 161 -9.13 -26.01 -13.57
N PHE A 162 -8.66 -26.97 -14.39
CA PHE A 162 -9.41 -27.65 -15.45
C PHE A 162 -10.01 -28.98 -14.99
#